data_AF-A0A077R7V5-F1
#
_entry.id   AF-A0A077R7V5-F1
#
_cell.length_a   1.000
_cell.length_b   1.000
_cell.length_c   1.000
_cell.angle_alpha   90.00
_cell.angle_beta   90.00
_cell.angle_gamma   90.00
#
_symmetry.space_group_name_H-M   'P 1'
#
loop_
_entity.id
_entity.type
_entity.pdbx_description
1 polymer ?
#
loop_
_entity_poly.entity_id
_entity_poly.type
_entity_poly.pdbx_seq_one_letter_code
_entity_poly.pdbx_strand_id
1 'polypeptide(L)'
;MKDYNGAIDLLLPLVERALDDKQTKGAENSNEKEEEKKGSLKERVQLVVVVSRIWIQAGDLSAAEKLLNRAESLIPSNTIANDDTFWIKAHINHGKALISAIKGDYHVATSLFETLSKQIKTSPTSNHDDDSCSSPSSTLKIAQELNRAMVDFYSGKLDQSIQNLEKVLQLEPALMSTAEAVIFNTSTLYELAAGGEKEVMQRKRDLLSKMAKWVGEPGPAGSSFKL
;
A
#
# COMPACT_ATOMS: atom_id res chain seq x y z
N MET A 1 8.21 21.46 7.66
CA MET A 1 9.21 20.40 7.35
C MET A 1 8.86 19.20 8.20
N LYS A 2 8.68 18.01 7.62
CA LYS A 2 8.32 16.81 8.39
C LYS A 2 9.56 16.31 9.13
N ASP A 3 9.47 16.13 10.44
CA ASP A 3 10.59 15.66 11.27
C ASP A 3 10.66 14.12 11.26
N TYR A 4 11.20 13.58 10.18
CA TYR A 4 11.38 12.13 10.04
C TYR A 4 12.44 11.59 11.00
N ASN A 5 13.47 12.37 11.33
CA ASN A 5 14.54 11.95 12.22
C ASN A 5 14.01 11.76 13.66
N GLY A 6 13.24 12.72 14.17
CA GLY A 6 12.59 12.59 15.48
C GLY A 6 11.63 11.39 15.54
N ALA A 7 10.87 11.13 14.46
CA ALA A 7 10.01 9.95 14.38
C ALA A 7 10.82 8.64 14.37
N ILE A 8 11.92 8.59 13.63
CA ILE A 8 12.82 7.43 13.57
C ILE A 8 13.42 7.14 14.94
N ASP A 9 13.93 8.16 15.65
CA ASP A 9 14.53 8.02 16.97
C ASP A 9 13.55 7.46 18.01
N LEU A 10 12.28 7.88 17.92
CA LEU A 10 11.21 7.39 18.79
C LEU A 10 10.79 5.95 18.48
N LEU A 11 10.81 5.57 17.19
CA LEU A 11 10.31 4.27 16.74
C LEU A 11 11.38 3.18 16.77
N LEU A 12 12.65 3.53 16.65
CA LEU A 12 13.76 2.57 16.59
C LEU A 12 13.79 1.59 17.78
N PRO A 13 13.60 2.02 19.06
CA PRO A 13 13.56 1.09 20.18
C PRO A 13 12.39 0.09 20.09
N LEU A 14 11.23 0.53 19.57
CA LEU A 14 10.06 -0.33 19.39
C LEU A 14 10.29 -1.35 18.28
N VAL A 15 10.92 -0.94 17.18
CA VAL A 15 11.28 -1.82 16.07
C VAL A 15 12.29 -2.88 16.50
N GLU A 16 13.34 -2.48 17.22
CA GLU A 16 14.34 -3.45 17.69
C GLU A 16 13.74 -4.43 18.71
N ARG A 17 12.86 -3.96 19.60
CA ARG A 17 12.09 -4.85 20.49
C ARG A 17 11.17 -5.78 19.70
N ALA A 18 10.51 -5.29 18.65
CA ALA A 18 9.63 -6.09 17.81
C ALA A 18 10.41 -7.13 16.98
N LEU A 19 11.67 -6.87 16.64
CA LEU A 19 12.54 -7.77 15.88
C LEU A 19 13.40 -8.70 16.74
N ASP A 20 13.42 -8.53 18.07
CA ASP A 20 14.21 -9.39 18.96
C ASP A 20 13.61 -10.79 19.07
N ASP A 21 14.35 -11.78 18.57
CA ASP A 21 13.99 -13.19 18.53
C ASP A 21 13.97 -13.84 19.93
N LYS A 22 14.62 -13.21 20.92
CA LYS A 22 14.70 -13.75 22.29
C LYS A 22 13.34 -13.79 22.99
N GLN A 23 12.41 -12.88 22.65
CA GLN A 23 11.04 -12.94 23.15
C GLN A 23 10.28 -14.16 22.63
N THR A 24 10.60 -14.60 21.41
CA THR A 24 9.99 -15.77 20.78
C THR A 24 10.48 -17.07 21.43
N LYS A 25 11.75 -17.12 21.86
CA LYS A 25 12.39 -18.29 22.50
C LYS A 25 12.18 -18.37 24.02
N GLY A 26 12.10 -17.24 24.72
CA GLY A 26 11.90 -17.21 26.18
C GLY A 26 10.57 -17.81 26.65
N ALA A 27 9.59 -17.93 25.75
CA ALA A 27 8.28 -18.53 26.02
C ALA A 27 8.18 -20.02 25.61
N GLU A 28 9.27 -20.65 25.12
CA GLU A 28 9.26 -22.09 24.81
C GLU A 28 9.12 -22.97 26.07
N ASN A 29 9.42 -22.42 27.25
CA ASN A 29 9.31 -23.11 28.54
C ASN A 29 8.01 -22.83 29.31
N SER A 30 7.10 -22.00 28.78
CA SER A 30 5.76 -21.78 29.35
C SER A 30 4.69 -22.41 28.45
N ASN A 31 3.85 -23.26 29.04
CA ASN A 31 2.65 -23.89 28.46
C ASN A 31 1.55 -22.86 28.08
N GLU A 32 1.92 -21.64 27.74
CA GLU A 32 1.00 -20.61 27.26
C GLU A 32 0.58 -20.92 25.82
N LYS A 33 -0.73 -20.79 25.60
CA LYS A 33 -1.48 -21.19 24.42
C LYS A 33 -0.84 -20.65 23.13
N GLU A 34 -0.62 -21.53 22.15
CA GLU A 34 0.00 -21.19 20.85
C GLU A 34 -0.70 -20.03 20.10
N GLU A 35 -1.99 -19.79 20.33
CA GLU A 35 -2.74 -18.71 19.69
C GLU A 35 -2.32 -17.31 20.16
N GLU A 36 -1.99 -17.15 21.45
CA GLU A 36 -1.59 -15.85 22.02
C GLU A 36 -0.18 -15.47 21.53
N LYS A 37 0.70 -16.46 21.31
CA LYS A 37 2.03 -16.29 20.71
C LYS A 37 1.96 -15.86 19.23
N LYS A 38 1.01 -16.42 18.46
CA LYS A 38 0.81 -16.06 17.03
C LYS A 38 0.26 -14.64 16.88
N GLY A 39 -0.66 -14.22 17.75
CA GLY A 39 -1.18 -12.85 17.80
C GLY A 39 -0.07 -11.81 18.03
N SER A 40 0.82 -12.09 18.98
CA SER A 40 1.96 -11.21 19.27
C SER A 40 2.95 -11.09 18.10
N LEU A 41 3.26 -12.19 17.39
CA LEU A 41 4.16 -12.13 16.24
C LEU A 41 3.58 -11.31 15.08
N LYS A 42 2.28 -11.47 14.80
CA LYS A 42 1.57 -10.73 13.76
C LYS A 42 1.69 -9.22 13.97
N GLU A 43 1.34 -8.75 15.17
CA GLU A 43 1.37 -7.34 15.54
C GLU A 43 2.78 -6.75 15.45
N ARG A 44 3.79 -7.50 15.92
CA ARG A 44 5.20 -7.11 15.84
C ARG A 44 5.66 -6.93 14.40
N VAL A 45 5.38 -7.90 13.53
CA VAL A 45 5.77 -7.83 12.12
C VAL A 45 5.01 -6.70 11.41
N GLN A 46 3.71 -6.55 11.68
CA GLN A 46 2.91 -5.47 11.13
C GLN A 46 3.42 -4.09 11.55
N LEU A 47 3.83 -3.92 12.82
CA LEU A 47 4.47 -2.70 13.29
C LEU A 47 5.73 -2.39 12.48
N VAL A 48 6.63 -3.37 12.30
CA VAL A 48 7.86 -3.16 11.52
C VAL A 48 7.55 -2.77 10.07
N VAL A 49 6.55 -3.39 9.45
CA VAL A 49 6.12 -3.05 8.08
C VAL A 49 5.57 -1.63 8.00
N VAL A 50 4.72 -1.21 8.94
CA VAL A 50 4.19 0.16 8.98
C VAL A 50 5.32 1.16 9.20
N VAL A 51 6.21 0.88 10.16
CA VAL A 51 7.33 1.74 10.51
C VAL A 51 8.33 1.85 9.35
N SER A 52 8.58 0.79 8.59
CA SER A 52 9.46 0.83 7.40
C SER A 52 9.04 1.89 6.38
N ARG A 53 7.74 2.24 6.30
CA ARG A 53 7.25 3.30 5.41
C ARG A 53 7.78 4.68 5.79
N ILE A 54 8.08 4.93 7.05
CA ILE A 54 8.67 6.18 7.52
C ILE A 54 10.09 6.31 7.00
N TRP A 55 10.87 5.23 7.00
CA TRP A 55 12.21 5.21 6.39
C TRP A 55 12.15 5.41 4.87
N ILE A 56 11.17 4.80 4.19
CA ILE A 56 10.93 5.04 2.77
C ILE A 56 10.65 6.53 2.51
N GLN A 57 9.78 7.15 3.32
CA GLN A 57 9.45 8.58 3.19
C GLN A 57 10.62 9.50 3.55
N ALA A 58 11.50 9.08 4.46
CA ALA A 58 12.73 9.79 4.80
C ALA A 58 13.82 9.65 3.72
N GLY A 59 13.66 8.73 2.76
CA GLY A 59 14.62 8.46 1.70
C GLY A 59 15.71 7.45 2.07
N ASP A 60 15.71 6.89 3.29
CA ASP A 60 16.64 5.82 3.68
C ASP A 60 16.11 4.45 3.24
N LEU A 61 16.23 4.20 1.94
CA LEU A 61 15.76 2.97 1.31
C LEU A 61 16.53 1.73 1.77
N SER A 62 17.80 1.89 2.16
CA SER A 62 18.64 0.77 2.61
C SER A 62 18.16 0.24 3.96
N ALA A 63 17.89 1.13 4.92
CA ALA A 63 17.35 0.73 6.21
C ALA A 63 15.92 0.18 6.08
N ALA A 64 15.06 0.80 5.27
CA ALA A 64 13.72 0.28 5.01
C ALA A 64 13.77 -1.17 4.47
N GLU A 65 14.64 -1.43 3.50
CA GLU A 65 14.82 -2.76 2.91
C GLU A 65 15.33 -3.78 3.93
N LYS A 66 16.31 -3.41 4.77
CA LYS A 66 16.80 -4.26 5.87
C LYS A 66 15.70 -4.60 6.86
N LEU A 67 14.86 -3.63 7.23
CA LEU A 67 13.74 -3.84 8.15
C LEU A 67 12.71 -4.80 7.55
N LEU A 68 12.34 -4.62 6.28
CA LEU A 68 11.40 -5.50 5.59
C LEU A 68 11.95 -6.94 5.44
N ASN A 69 13.23 -7.10 5.14
CA ASN A 69 13.86 -8.42 5.05
C ASN A 69 13.95 -9.11 6.42
N ARG A 70 14.26 -8.36 7.50
CA ARG A 70 14.21 -8.89 8.87
C ARG A 70 12.79 -9.31 9.23
N ALA A 71 11.79 -8.47 8.96
CA ALA A 71 10.38 -8.76 9.21
C ALA A 71 9.92 -10.02 8.46
N GLU A 72 10.31 -10.19 7.21
CA GLU A 72 10.00 -11.38 6.41
C GLU A 72 10.63 -12.65 6.98
N SER A 73 11.87 -12.58 7.47
CA SER A 73 12.57 -13.74 8.04
C SER A 73 11.92 -14.30 9.32
N LEU A 74 11.15 -13.46 10.03
CA LEU A 74 10.40 -13.87 11.21
C LEU A 74 9.11 -14.64 10.87
N ILE A 75 8.66 -14.59 9.60
CA ILE A 75 7.44 -15.27 9.17
C ILE A 75 7.80 -16.72 8.79
N PRO A 76 7.31 -17.74 9.52
CA PRO A 76 7.70 -19.11 9.24
C PRO A 76 7.22 -19.55 7.85
N SER A 77 8.12 -20.09 7.04
CA SER A 77 7.83 -20.58 5.67
C SER A 77 6.79 -21.70 5.63
N ASN A 78 6.61 -22.43 6.75
CA ASN A 78 5.67 -23.54 6.89
C ASN A 78 4.29 -23.13 7.45
N THR A 79 4.07 -21.84 7.73
CA THR A 79 2.78 -21.39 8.26
C THR A 79 1.73 -21.61 7.18
N ILE A 80 0.77 -22.50 7.46
CA ILE A 80 -0.44 -22.69 6.67
C ILE A 80 -1.01 -21.30 6.38
N ALA A 81 -1.42 -21.05 5.14
CA ALA A 81 -1.89 -19.76 4.65
C ALA A 81 -3.16 -19.28 5.37
N ASN A 82 -3.00 -18.89 6.63
CA ASN A 82 -3.99 -18.14 7.38
C ASN A 82 -4.05 -16.75 6.74
N ASP A 83 -5.27 -16.21 6.61
CA ASP A 83 -5.55 -14.94 5.93
C ASP A 83 -4.63 -13.81 6.41
N ASP A 84 -4.33 -13.75 7.71
CA ASP A 84 -3.45 -12.76 8.31
C ASP A 84 -1.99 -12.79 7.83
N THR A 85 -1.41 -13.99 7.71
CA THR A 85 -0.01 -14.13 7.26
C THR A 85 0.11 -13.78 5.79
N PHE A 86 -0.93 -14.05 5.02
CA PHE A 86 -1.03 -13.64 3.62
C PHE A 86 -0.98 -12.10 3.50
N TRP A 87 -1.80 -11.37 4.26
CA TRP A 87 -1.82 -9.91 4.20
C TRP A 87 -0.51 -9.25 4.66
N ILE A 88 0.16 -9.81 5.68
CA ILE A 88 1.48 -9.33 6.09
C ILE A 88 2.50 -9.47 4.95
N LYS A 89 2.58 -10.66 4.32
CA LYS A 89 3.48 -10.87 3.17
C LYS A 89 3.13 -9.95 2.01
N ALA A 90 1.84 -9.73 1.75
CA ALA A 90 1.36 -8.79 0.75
C ALA A 90 1.85 -7.36 1.03
N HIS A 91 1.79 -6.89 2.28
CA HIS A 91 2.31 -5.57 2.67
C HIS A 91 3.83 -5.46 2.57
N ILE A 92 4.58 -6.52 2.93
CA ILE A 92 6.04 -6.56 2.75
C ILE A 92 6.40 -6.44 1.27
N ASN A 93 5.78 -7.26 0.41
CA ASN A 93 6.01 -7.24 -1.04
C ASN A 93 5.65 -5.88 -1.65
N HIS A 94 4.56 -5.26 -1.19
CA HIS A 94 4.20 -3.91 -1.58
C HIS A 94 5.27 -2.89 -1.18
N GLY A 95 5.82 -2.98 0.03
CA GLY A 95 6.94 -2.12 0.48
C GLY A 95 8.21 -2.30 -0.36
N LYS A 96 8.55 -3.55 -0.69
CA LYS A 96 9.68 -3.86 -1.58
C LYS A 96 9.48 -3.30 -2.99
N ALA A 97 8.28 -3.43 -3.55
CA ALA A 97 7.94 -2.88 -4.85
C ALA A 97 8.08 -1.35 -4.88
N LEU A 98 7.66 -0.66 -3.81
CA LEU A 98 7.85 0.77 -3.64
C LEU A 98 9.34 1.16 -3.59
N ILE A 99 10.16 0.42 -2.85
CA ILE A 99 11.60 0.68 -2.80
C ILE A 99 12.23 0.54 -4.19
N SER A 100 11.90 -0.53 -4.94
CA SER A 100 12.35 -0.70 -6.33
C SER A 100 11.89 0.45 -7.22
N ALA A 101 10.65 0.90 -7.09
CA ALA A 101 10.12 2.04 -7.86
C ALA A 101 10.89 3.34 -7.57
N ILE A 102 11.18 3.64 -6.30
CA ILE A 102 11.91 4.86 -5.92
C ILE A 102 13.37 4.80 -6.39
N LYS A 103 13.99 3.61 -6.39
CA LYS A 103 15.34 3.39 -6.95
C LYS A 103 15.39 3.55 -8.48
N GLY A 104 14.25 3.58 -9.16
CA GLY A 104 14.16 3.60 -10.63
C GLY A 104 14.15 2.22 -11.28
N ASP A 105 14.11 1.13 -10.49
CA ASP A 105 14.04 -0.25 -10.97
C ASP A 105 12.60 -0.63 -11.36
N TYR A 106 12.02 0.09 -12.32
CA TYR A 106 10.60 -0.01 -12.64
C TYR A 106 10.18 -1.40 -13.11
N HIS A 107 11.04 -2.12 -13.83
CA HIS A 107 10.76 -3.49 -14.25
C HIS A 107 10.54 -4.44 -13.05
N VAL A 108 11.40 -4.33 -12.03
CA VAL A 108 11.30 -5.13 -10.80
C VAL A 108 10.03 -4.73 -10.04
N ALA A 109 9.78 -3.44 -9.90
CA ALA A 109 8.57 -2.93 -9.25
C ALA A 109 7.28 -3.45 -9.92
N THR A 110 7.20 -3.40 -11.27
CA THR A 110 6.07 -3.94 -12.03
C THR A 110 5.86 -5.43 -11.77
N SER A 111 6.93 -6.24 -11.83
CA SER A 111 6.87 -7.69 -11.56
C SER A 111 6.35 -7.99 -10.15
N LEU A 112 6.78 -7.23 -9.15
CA LEU A 112 6.33 -7.39 -7.77
C LEU A 112 4.86 -7.00 -7.63
N PHE A 113 4.43 -5.88 -8.22
CA PHE A 113 3.03 -5.46 -8.19
C PHE A 113 2.11 -6.45 -8.94
N GLU A 114 2.54 -7.04 -10.04
CA GLU A 114 1.76 -8.06 -10.75
C GLU A 114 1.61 -9.34 -9.94
N THR A 115 2.70 -9.77 -9.30
CA THR A 115 2.70 -10.92 -8.39
C THR A 115 1.71 -10.70 -7.26
N LEU A 116 1.75 -9.51 -6.65
CA LEU A 116 0.83 -9.10 -5.60
C LEU A 116 -0.63 -9.06 -6.10
N SER A 117 -0.89 -8.52 -7.29
CA SER A 117 -2.24 -8.50 -7.87
C SER A 117 -2.79 -9.91 -8.06
N LYS A 118 -1.97 -10.85 -8.53
CA LYS A 118 -2.36 -12.26 -8.69
C LYS A 118 -2.66 -12.90 -7.35
N GLN A 119 -1.78 -12.68 -6.36
CA GLN A 119 -1.95 -13.20 -5.00
C GLN A 119 -3.26 -12.71 -4.36
N ILE A 120 -3.56 -11.40 -4.44
CA ILE A 120 -4.77 -10.82 -3.84
C ILE A 120 -6.04 -11.38 -4.49
N LYS A 121 -6.04 -11.63 -5.80
CA LYS A 121 -7.17 -12.25 -6.50
C LYS A 121 -7.41 -13.70 -6.07
N THR A 122 -6.36 -14.42 -5.70
CA THR A 122 -6.44 -15.82 -5.24
C THR A 122 -6.65 -15.95 -3.73
N SER A 123 -6.83 -14.85 -3.01
CA SER A 123 -6.97 -14.85 -1.55
C SER A 123 -8.25 -15.60 -1.11
N PRO A 124 -8.21 -16.39 -0.02
CA PRO A 124 -9.34 -17.20 0.46
C PRO A 124 -10.58 -16.42 0.92
N THR A 125 -10.54 -15.09 0.97
CA THR A 125 -11.66 -14.23 1.40
C THR A 125 -12.58 -13.73 0.28
N SER A 126 -12.43 -14.19 -0.98
CA SER A 126 -13.23 -13.69 -2.11
C SER A 126 -14.73 -14.04 -2.10
N ASN A 127 -15.27 -14.65 -1.04
CA ASN A 127 -16.68 -15.07 -0.97
C ASN A 127 -17.52 -14.31 0.06
N HIS A 128 -16.96 -13.30 0.74
CA HIS A 128 -17.76 -12.35 1.51
C HIS A 128 -17.58 -10.96 0.91
N ASP A 129 -18.66 -10.44 0.32
CA ASP A 129 -18.80 -9.04 -0.09
C ASP A 129 -18.69 -8.16 1.16
N ASP A 130 -17.46 -7.95 1.60
CA ASP A 130 -17.12 -7.05 2.70
C ASP A 130 -17.08 -5.64 2.13
N ASP A 131 -18.28 -5.13 1.83
CA ASP A 131 -18.59 -3.82 1.23
C ASP A 131 -18.27 -2.64 2.18
N SER A 132 -17.46 -2.88 3.21
CA SER A 132 -16.99 -1.85 4.12
C SER A 132 -15.69 -1.23 3.58
N CYS A 133 -15.80 0.04 3.20
CA CYS A 133 -14.75 0.94 2.69
C CYS A 133 -13.53 1.10 3.64
N SER A 134 -13.50 0.38 4.77
CA SER A 134 -12.49 0.43 5.83
C SER A 134 -11.75 -0.89 6.07
N SER A 135 -11.96 -1.92 5.25
CA SER A 135 -11.18 -3.17 5.35
C SER A 135 -9.71 -2.93 4.96
N PRO A 136 -8.72 -3.47 5.71
CA PRO A 136 -7.30 -3.36 5.35
C PRO A 136 -6.98 -3.93 3.95
N SER A 137 -7.81 -4.85 3.46
CA SER A 137 -7.73 -5.43 2.12
C SER A 137 -8.04 -4.42 1.01
N SER A 138 -9.09 -3.60 1.15
CA SER A 138 -9.46 -2.60 0.15
C SER A 138 -8.41 -1.48 0.07
N THR A 139 -7.93 -1.03 1.23
CA THR A 139 -6.89 0.00 1.31
C THR A 139 -5.59 -0.43 0.62
N LEU A 140 -5.17 -1.69 0.79
CA LEU A 140 -3.98 -2.22 0.11
C LEU A 140 -4.18 -2.30 -1.41
N LYS A 141 -5.36 -2.73 -1.88
CA LYS A 141 -5.69 -2.78 -3.31
C LYS A 141 -5.61 -1.39 -3.94
N ILE A 142 -6.20 -0.38 -3.31
CA ILE A 142 -6.15 1.01 -3.78
C ILE A 142 -4.72 1.51 -3.83
N ALA A 143 -3.96 1.36 -2.73
CA ALA A 143 -2.58 1.81 -2.66
C ALA A 143 -1.71 1.14 -3.74
N GLN A 144 -1.91 -0.15 -3.98
CA GLN A 144 -1.21 -0.89 -5.02
C GLN A 144 -1.51 -0.33 -6.41
N GLU A 145 -2.77 -0.09 -6.76
CA GLU A 145 -3.16 0.42 -8.08
C GLU A 145 -2.63 1.85 -8.30
N LEU A 146 -2.68 2.71 -7.27
CA LEU A 146 -2.08 4.04 -7.32
C LEU A 146 -0.57 3.99 -7.53
N ASN A 147 0.13 3.14 -6.78
CA ASN A 147 1.58 2.99 -6.91
C ASN A 147 1.96 2.36 -8.26
N ARG A 148 1.15 1.44 -8.77
CA ARG A 148 1.33 0.87 -10.12
C ARG A 148 1.16 1.94 -11.19
N ALA A 149 0.13 2.79 -11.09
CA ALA A 149 -0.04 3.92 -12.00
C ALA A 149 1.20 4.82 -12.02
N MET A 150 1.76 5.14 -10.85
CA MET A 150 3.00 5.92 -10.74
C MET A 150 4.18 5.22 -11.44
N VAL A 151 4.37 3.91 -11.24
CA VAL A 151 5.43 3.16 -11.93
C VAL A 151 5.22 3.15 -13.44
N ASP A 152 3.99 2.95 -13.92
CA ASP A 152 3.66 2.95 -15.34
C ASP A 152 3.93 4.33 -15.96
N PHE A 153 3.59 5.42 -15.26
CA PHE A 153 3.90 6.78 -15.67
C PHE A 153 5.41 7.01 -15.84
N TYR A 154 6.21 6.72 -14.82
CA TYR A 154 7.67 6.89 -14.89
C TYR A 154 8.34 5.93 -15.89
N SER A 155 7.68 4.83 -16.26
CA SER A 155 8.11 3.92 -17.31
C SER A 155 7.70 4.37 -18.73
N GLY A 156 7.02 5.51 -18.88
CA GLY A 156 6.53 6.01 -20.17
C GLY A 156 5.25 5.33 -20.69
N LYS A 157 4.58 4.51 -19.86
CA LYS A 157 3.35 3.78 -20.21
C LYS A 157 2.11 4.61 -19.82
N LEU A 158 1.93 5.76 -20.47
CA LEU A 158 0.90 6.74 -20.12
C LEU A 158 -0.52 6.14 -20.11
N ASP A 159 -0.89 5.38 -21.15
CA ASP A 159 -2.22 4.77 -21.24
C ASP A 159 -2.51 3.81 -20.09
N GLN A 160 -1.51 3.01 -19.69
CA GLN A 160 -1.66 2.08 -18.57
C GLN A 160 -1.79 2.83 -17.24
N SER A 161 -1.00 3.90 -17.05
CA SER A 161 -1.12 4.76 -15.88
C SER A 161 -2.53 5.37 -15.76
N ILE A 162 -3.06 5.88 -16.87
CA ILE A 162 -4.42 6.44 -16.94
C ILE A 162 -5.45 5.37 -16.57
N GLN A 163 -5.38 4.19 -17.20
CA GLN A 163 -6.31 3.09 -16.93
C GLN A 163 -6.30 2.67 -15.45
N ASN A 164 -5.13 2.60 -14.82
CA ASN A 164 -5.02 2.25 -13.42
C ASN A 164 -5.66 3.33 -12.51
N LEU A 165 -5.44 4.62 -12.78
CA LEU A 165 -6.07 5.71 -12.01
C LEU A 165 -7.59 5.75 -12.20
N GLU A 166 -8.07 5.56 -13.43
CA GLU A 166 -9.50 5.48 -13.73
C GLU A 166 -10.16 4.28 -13.02
N LYS A 167 -9.45 3.15 -12.95
CA LYS A 167 -9.90 1.97 -12.21
C LYS A 167 -10.06 2.29 -10.72
N VAL A 168 -9.10 2.98 -10.10
CA VAL A 168 -9.20 3.38 -8.69
C VAL A 168 -10.38 4.34 -8.46
N LEU A 169 -10.59 5.30 -9.36
CA LEU A 169 -11.73 6.22 -9.32
C LEU A 169 -13.09 5.52 -9.45
N GLN A 170 -13.13 4.36 -10.13
CA GLN A 170 -14.34 3.55 -10.26
C GLN A 170 -14.56 2.62 -9.06
N LEU A 171 -13.49 2.12 -8.44
CA LEU A 171 -13.56 1.23 -7.29
C LEU A 171 -14.11 1.93 -6.05
N GLU A 172 -13.60 3.13 -5.75
CA GLU A 172 -13.95 3.86 -4.51
C GLU A 172 -14.20 5.35 -4.80
N PRO A 173 -15.28 5.69 -5.54
CA PRO A 173 -15.50 7.04 -6.04
C PRO A 173 -15.68 8.07 -4.92
N ALA A 174 -16.30 7.69 -3.80
CA ALA A 174 -16.51 8.58 -2.64
C ALA A 174 -15.19 8.88 -1.90
N LEU A 175 -14.28 7.91 -1.79
CA LEU A 175 -12.96 8.14 -1.19
C LEU A 175 -12.09 8.99 -2.11
N MET A 176 -12.08 8.65 -3.40
CA MET A 176 -11.23 9.31 -4.39
C MET A 176 -11.69 10.72 -4.77
N SER A 177 -12.97 11.06 -4.58
CA SER A 177 -13.47 12.43 -4.80
C SER A 177 -12.79 13.45 -3.89
N THR A 178 -12.31 13.01 -2.72
CA THR A 178 -11.55 13.84 -1.76
C THR A 178 -10.04 13.81 -2.00
N ALA A 179 -9.56 12.92 -2.88
CA ALA A 179 -8.15 12.77 -3.20
C ALA A 179 -7.77 13.67 -4.40
N GLU A 180 -7.65 14.98 -4.16
CA GLU A 180 -7.36 15.98 -5.20
C GLU A 180 -6.16 15.61 -6.09
N ALA A 181 -5.11 15.03 -5.51
CA ALA A 181 -3.93 14.60 -6.23
C ALA A 181 -4.24 13.53 -7.30
N VAL A 182 -5.14 12.59 -7.03
CA VAL A 182 -5.53 11.54 -7.98
C VAL A 182 -6.30 12.15 -9.16
N ILE A 183 -7.24 13.05 -8.87
CA ILE A 183 -8.04 13.74 -9.89
C ILE A 183 -7.15 14.64 -10.76
N PHE A 184 -6.29 15.42 -10.13
CA PHE A 184 -5.34 16.30 -10.81
C PHE A 184 -4.39 15.49 -11.70
N ASN A 185 -3.74 14.45 -11.15
CA ASN A 185 -2.82 13.61 -11.92
C ASN A 185 -3.52 12.95 -13.11
N THR A 186 -4.75 12.46 -12.93
CA THR A 186 -5.53 11.87 -14.03
C THR A 186 -5.82 12.91 -15.13
N SER A 187 -6.24 14.11 -14.74
CA SER A 187 -6.48 15.23 -15.66
C SER A 187 -5.21 15.64 -16.43
N THR A 188 -4.07 15.73 -15.75
CA THR A 188 -2.77 16.02 -16.37
C THR A 188 -2.36 14.92 -17.33
N LEU A 189 -2.56 13.64 -16.98
CA LEU A 189 -2.23 12.55 -17.89
C LEU A 189 -3.09 12.54 -19.14
N TYR A 190 -4.35 12.98 -19.08
CA TYR A 190 -5.15 13.16 -20.29
C TYR A 190 -4.55 14.20 -21.24
N GLU A 191 -3.92 15.26 -20.71
CA GLU A 191 -3.22 16.25 -21.54
C GLU A 191 -1.94 15.71 -22.16
N LEU A 192 -1.25 14.83 -21.44
CA LEU A 192 0.01 14.22 -21.89
C LEU A 192 -0.19 13.06 -22.86
N ALA A 193 -1.33 12.37 -22.78
CA ALA A 193 -1.71 11.35 -23.74
C ALA A 193 -1.89 11.97 -25.13
N ALA A 194 -1.59 11.21 -26.19
CA ALA A 194 -1.61 11.68 -27.58
C ALA A 194 -3.04 11.87 -28.15
N GLY A 195 -3.90 12.60 -27.44
CA GLY A 195 -5.27 12.95 -27.84
C GLY A 195 -5.38 14.38 -28.37
N GLY A 196 -6.39 14.63 -29.21
CA GLY A 196 -6.70 16.00 -29.64
C GLY A 196 -7.31 16.82 -28.49
N GLU A 197 -7.12 18.15 -28.50
CA GLU A 197 -7.61 19.06 -27.44
C GLU A 197 -9.08 18.84 -27.06
N LYS A 198 -9.94 18.63 -28.07
CA LYS A 198 -11.37 18.37 -27.88
C LYS A 198 -11.62 17.10 -27.06
N GLU A 199 -10.87 16.04 -27.33
CA GLU A 199 -11.00 14.76 -26.63
C GLU A 199 -10.53 14.89 -25.18
N VAL A 200 -9.38 15.54 -24.97
CA VAL A 200 -8.83 15.82 -23.63
C VAL A 200 -9.83 16.61 -22.79
N MET A 201 -10.40 17.69 -23.35
CA MET A 201 -11.40 18.51 -22.66
C MET A 201 -12.67 17.73 -22.33
N GLN A 202 -13.10 16.84 -23.23
CA GLN A 202 -14.24 15.97 -22.97
C GLN A 202 -13.96 15.01 -21.81
N ARG A 203 -12.81 14.32 -21.81
CA ARG A 203 -12.44 13.40 -20.72
C ARG A 203 -12.33 14.09 -19.37
N LYS A 204 -11.76 15.29 -19.32
CA LYS A 204 -11.71 16.10 -18.09
C LYS A 204 -13.09 16.50 -17.59
N ARG A 205 -13.98 16.92 -18.50
CA ARG A 205 -15.37 17.25 -18.16
C ARG A 205 -16.08 16.03 -17.59
N ASP A 206 -15.90 14.86 -18.20
CA ASP A 206 -16.50 13.61 -17.74
C ASP A 206 -15.96 13.19 -16.37
N LEU A 207 -14.64 13.33 -16.14
CA LEU A 207 -14.01 13.11 -14.84
C LEU A 207 -14.62 14.02 -13.76
N LEU A 208 -14.65 15.34 -13.99
CA LEU A 208 -15.19 16.29 -13.02
C LEU A 208 -16.68 16.09 -12.78
N SER A 209 -17.45 15.76 -13.82
CA SER A 209 -18.88 15.42 -13.69
C SER A 209 -19.11 14.18 -12.82
N LYS A 210 -18.26 13.16 -12.94
CA LYS A 210 -18.30 11.97 -12.07
C LYS A 210 -17.96 12.34 -10.62
N MET A 211 -16.92 13.15 -10.40
CA MET A 211 -16.48 13.52 -9.05
C MET A 211 -17.46 14.46 -8.34
N ALA A 212 -18.08 15.39 -9.08
CA ALA A 212 -19.05 16.34 -8.54
C ALA A 212 -20.23 15.68 -7.83
N LYS A 213 -20.61 14.46 -8.24
CA LYS A 213 -21.68 13.69 -7.58
C LYS A 213 -21.37 13.33 -6.12
N TRP A 214 -20.08 13.29 -5.78
CA TRP A 214 -19.57 12.89 -4.46
C TRP A 214 -19.00 14.07 -3.68
N VAL A 215 -19.01 15.28 -4.26
CA VAL A 215 -18.56 16.49 -3.58
C VAL A 215 -19.61 16.89 -2.54
N GLY A 216 -19.24 16.80 -1.26
CA GLY A 216 -20.11 17.16 -0.13
C GLY A 216 -20.67 15.97 0.66
N GLU A 217 -20.45 14.73 0.20
CA GLU A 217 -20.61 13.58 1.10
C GLU A 217 -19.40 13.54 2.03
N PRO A 218 -19.59 13.63 3.36
CA PRO A 218 -18.51 13.44 4.30
C PRO A 218 -18.11 11.95 4.28
N GLY A 219 -17.23 11.59 3.35
CA GLY A 219 -16.54 10.32 3.43
C GLY A 219 -15.80 10.22 4.77
N PRO A 220 -15.62 9.02 5.35
CA PRO A 220 -14.89 8.83 6.61
C PRO A 220 -13.43 9.34 6.55
N ALA A 221 -12.93 9.68 5.35
CA ALA A 221 -11.60 10.23 5.09
C ALA A 221 -11.48 11.75 5.20
N GLY A 222 -12.56 12.51 5.45
CA GLY A 222 -12.49 13.97 5.65
C GLY A 222 -11.57 14.40 6.81
N SER A 223 -11.22 13.46 7.70
CA SER A 223 -10.26 13.63 8.79
C SER A 223 -8.86 13.05 8.50
N SER A 224 -8.69 12.19 7.49
CA SER A 224 -7.52 11.30 7.36
C SER A 224 -6.47 11.75 6.34
N PHE A 225 -6.77 12.72 5.47
CA PHE A 225 -5.86 13.15 4.40
C PHE A 225 -5.51 14.65 4.38
N LYS A 226 -5.78 15.40 5.46
CA LYS A 226 -5.18 16.72 5.63
C LYS A 226 -3.71 16.56 6.01
N LEU A 227 -2.85 16.51 4.99
CA LEU A 227 -1.41 16.79 5.07
C LEU A 227 -1.14 18.25 4.70
#